data_AF-A0A534RX79-F1
#
_entry.id   AF-A0A534RX79-F1
#
_cell.length_a   1.000
_cell.length_b   1.000
_cell.length_c   1.000
_cell.angle_alpha   90.00
_cell.angle_beta   90.00
_cell.angle_gamma   90.00
#
_symmetry.space_group_name_H-M   'P 1'
#
loop_
_entity.id
_entity.type
_entity.pdbx_description
1 polymer ?
#
loop_
_entity_poly.entity_id
_entity_poly.type
_entity_poly.pdbx_seq_one_letter_code
_entity_poly.pdbx_strand_id
1 'polypeptide(L)'
;MPEEPLTDDELFAYLRDVTFDWSMYPGHPRFMAYITGTGTVPGAAADLLASGLNMNLGGWRLSPSGTEIELLLMRWFAERFGLPEGAGGLLTSGGAMANFVALKTARDHRAGWDIRATGVQAGPPLAL
;
A
#
# COMPACT_ATOMS: atom_id res chain seq x y z
N MET A 1 0.95 -19.36 -19.89
CA MET A 1 2.29 -18.82 -20.15
C MET A 1 2.82 -19.58 -21.35
N PRO A 2 3.22 -18.91 -22.44
CA PRO A 2 3.72 -19.61 -23.62
C PRO A 2 5.02 -20.35 -23.28
N GLU A 3 5.24 -21.50 -23.93
CA GLU A 3 6.44 -22.31 -23.73
C GLU A 3 7.67 -21.70 -24.41
N GLU A 4 7.46 -20.93 -25.48
CA GLU A 4 8.48 -20.16 -26.18
C GLU A 4 8.19 -18.65 -26.10
N PRO A 5 9.22 -17.79 -26.21
CA PRO A 5 9.04 -16.34 -26.23
C PRO A 5 8.17 -15.90 -27.41
N LEU A 6 7.26 -14.95 -27.16
CA LEU A 6 6.52 -14.29 -28.22
C LEU A 6 7.42 -13.27 -28.94
N THR A 7 7.14 -13.03 -30.21
CA THR A 7 7.68 -11.85 -30.91
C THR A 7 7.07 -10.56 -30.33
N ASP A 8 7.71 -9.42 -30.59
CA ASP A 8 7.21 -8.12 -30.13
C ASP A 8 5.77 -7.86 -30.60
N ASP A 9 5.47 -8.16 -31.87
CA ASP A 9 4.14 -7.96 -32.46
C ASP A 9 3.08 -8.83 -31.79
N GLU A 10 3.40 -10.11 -31.56
CA GLU A 10 2.51 -11.04 -30.86
C GLU A 10 2.30 -10.63 -29.40
N LEU A 11 3.35 -10.15 -28.73
CA LEU A 11 3.27 -9.65 -27.36
C LEU A 11 2.39 -8.39 -27.29
N PHE A 12 2.56 -7.42 -28.19
CA PHE A 12 1.75 -6.21 -28.22
C PHE A 12 0.29 -6.48 -28.56
N ALA A 13 0.02 -7.40 -29.49
CA ALA A 13 -1.33 -7.84 -29.79
C ALA A 13 -1.98 -8.47 -28.55
N TYR A 14 -1.28 -9.40 -27.90
CA TYR A 14 -1.75 -10.04 -26.68
C TYR A 14 -2.01 -9.03 -25.55
N LEU A 15 -1.06 -8.11 -25.29
CA LEU A 15 -1.19 -7.09 -24.25
C LEU A 15 -2.37 -6.15 -24.52
N ARG A 16 -2.63 -5.81 -25.78
CA ARG A 16 -3.79 -4.99 -26.15
C ARG A 16 -5.09 -5.70 -25.77
N ASP A 17 -5.25 -6.94 -26.19
CA ASP A 17 -6.47 -7.71 -25.95
C ASP A 17 -6.75 -7.86 -24.45
N VAL A 18 -5.75 -8.30 -23.67
CA VAL A 18 -5.93 -8.53 -22.23
C VAL A 18 -6.13 -7.23 -21.44
N THR A 19 -5.53 -6.12 -21.87
CA THR A 19 -5.55 -4.86 -21.10
C THR A 19 -6.73 -3.98 -21.46
N PHE A 20 -7.08 -3.88 -22.74
CA PHE A 20 -8.08 -2.92 -23.22
C PHE A 20 -9.41 -3.57 -23.58
N ASP A 21 -9.40 -4.78 -24.14
CA ASP A 21 -10.62 -5.40 -24.66
C ASP A 21 -11.28 -6.33 -23.65
N TRP A 22 -10.50 -7.04 -22.83
CA TRP A 22 -11.01 -8.04 -21.88
C TRP A 22 -11.00 -7.59 -20.43
N SER A 23 -10.28 -6.52 -20.10
CA SER A 23 -10.17 -6.04 -18.73
C SER A 23 -11.41 -5.24 -18.28
N MET A 24 -11.66 -5.26 -16.98
CA MET A 24 -12.60 -4.35 -16.36
C MET A 24 -12.10 -2.90 -16.51
N TYR A 25 -12.99 -1.96 -16.82
CA TYR A 25 -12.68 -0.53 -16.85
C TYR A 25 -13.34 0.20 -15.66
N PRO A 26 -12.64 0.34 -14.51
CA PRO A 26 -13.15 1.07 -13.36
C PRO A 26 -13.48 2.53 -13.64
N GLY A 27 -12.83 3.12 -14.66
CA GLY A 27 -13.01 4.51 -15.07
C GLY A 27 -14.35 4.83 -15.73
N HIS A 28 -15.15 3.82 -16.06
CA HIS A 28 -16.42 4.02 -16.75
C HIS A 28 -17.44 4.74 -15.83
N PRO A 29 -18.19 5.76 -16.28
CA PRO A 29 -19.11 6.52 -15.43
C PRO A 29 -20.28 5.70 -14.86
N ARG A 30 -20.53 4.52 -15.40
CA ARG A 30 -21.53 3.54 -14.89
C ARG A 30 -20.93 2.40 -14.08
N PHE A 31 -19.64 2.44 -13.75
CA PHE A 31 -18.99 1.42 -12.93
C PHE A 31 -19.27 1.69 -11.45
N MET A 32 -20.02 0.78 -10.80
CA MET A 32 -20.46 0.92 -9.39
C MET A 32 -20.24 -0.38 -8.58
N ALA A 33 -19.38 -1.28 -9.07
CA ALA A 33 -19.22 -2.63 -8.52
C ALA A 33 -18.28 -2.69 -7.30
N TYR A 34 -17.34 -1.75 -7.17
CA TYR A 34 -16.32 -1.74 -6.12
C TYR A 34 -16.02 -0.32 -5.62
N ILE A 35 -15.44 -0.21 -4.42
CA ILE A 35 -15.06 1.06 -3.79
C ILE A 35 -13.86 1.75 -4.49
N THR A 36 -13.12 1.01 -5.31
CA THR A 36 -11.95 1.51 -6.05
C THR A 36 -12.35 2.60 -7.02
N GLY A 37 -11.75 3.78 -6.90
CA GLY A 37 -11.97 4.89 -7.82
C GLY A 37 -11.35 4.68 -9.21
N THR A 38 -11.59 5.65 -10.09
CA THR A 38 -11.18 5.65 -11.50
C THR A 38 -9.69 5.96 -11.75
N GLY A 39 -8.92 6.19 -10.68
CA GLY A 39 -7.60 6.80 -10.76
C GLY A 39 -7.65 8.29 -11.10
N THR A 40 -6.49 8.95 -11.15
CA THR A 40 -6.34 10.34 -11.56
C THR A 40 -5.21 10.47 -12.57
N VAL A 41 -5.28 11.46 -13.46
CA VAL A 41 -4.20 11.76 -14.43
C VAL A 41 -2.83 11.94 -13.74
N PRO A 42 -2.68 12.76 -12.68
CA PRO A 42 -1.41 12.85 -11.96
C PRO A 42 -1.00 11.55 -11.27
N GLY A 43 -1.96 10.75 -10.80
CA GLY A 43 -1.69 9.43 -10.21
C GLY A 43 -1.04 8.48 -11.21
N ALA A 44 -1.56 8.39 -12.43
CA ALA A 44 -0.97 7.55 -13.48
C ALA A 44 0.47 7.95 -13.82
N ALA A 45 0.77 9.26 -13.86
CA ALA A 45 2.14 9.74 -14.06
C ALA A 45 3.05 9.39 -12.88
N ALA A 46 2.55 9.49 -11.64
CA ALA A 46 3.29 9.09 -10.44
C ALA A 46 3.57 7.59 -10.41
N ASP A 47 2.61 6.74 -10.82
CA ASP A 47 2.79 5.29 -10.92
C ASP A 47 3.86 4.92 -11.95
N LEU A 48 3.86 5.58 -13.11
CA LEU A 48 4.92 5.38 -14.12
C LEU A 48 6.30 5.72 -13.57
N LEU A 49 6.43 6.85 -12.85
CA LEU A 49 7.69 7.24 -12.22
C LEU A 49 8.11 6.24 -11.12
N ALA A 50 7.17 5.81 -10.28
CA ALA A 50 7.43 4.83 -9.24
C ALA A 50 7.90 3.49 -9.81
N SER A 51 7.25 3.00 -10.87
CA SER A 51 7.64 1.78 -11.58
C SER A 51 9.00 1.93 -12.28
N GLY A 52 9.25 3.08 -12.93
CA GLY A 52 10.53 3.34 -13.61
C GLY A 52 11.72 3.45 -12.66
N LEU A 53 11.52 4.05 -11.48
CA LEU A 53 12.56 4.16 -10.45
C LEU A 53 12.76 2.87 -9.65
N ASN A 54 11.76 1.97 -9.65
CA ASN A 54 11.78 0.70 -8.93
C ASN A 54 12.29 0.82 -7.48
N MET A 55 11.74 1.80 -6.75
CA MET A 55 12.18 2.16 -5.41
C MET A 55 11.91 1.05 -4.40
N ASN A 56 12.93 0.70 -3.61
CA ASN A 56 12.80 -0.17 -2.45
C ASN A 56 12.68 0.66 -1.17
N LEU A 57 11.47 0.77 -0.63
CA LEU A 57 11.17 1.53 0.59
C LEU A 57 11.58 0.82 1.90
N GLY A 58 12.39 -0.25 1.83
CA GLY A 58 12.90 -0.97 3.01
C GLY A 58 13.97 -0.21 3.80
N GLY A 59 14.50 0.88 3.24
CA GLY A 59 15.42 1.75 3.97
C GLY A 59 15.70 3.06 3.23
N TRP A 60 15.88 4.13 3.99
CA TRP A 60 16.08 5.48 3.43
C TRP A 60 17.21 5.55 2.41
N ARG A 61 18.33 4.84 2.63
CA ARG A 61 19.47 4.81 1.70
C ARG A 61 19.14 4.18 0.34
N LEU A 62 18.14 3.31 0.28
CA LEU A 62 17.71 2.63 -0.94
C LEU A 62 16.73 3.48 -1.74
N SER A 63 15.95 4.34 -1.09
CA SER A 63 14.88 5.12 -1.73
C SER A 63 14.56 6.41 -0.97
N PRO A 64 15.51 7.36 -0.93
CA PRO A 64 15.39 8.56 -0.10
C PRO A 64 14.18 9.41 -0.48
N SER A 65 13.94 9.62 -1.79
CA SER A 65 12.80 10.38 -2.29
C SER A 65 11.46 9.75 -1.89
N GLY A 66 11.31 8.43 -2.08
CA GLY A 66 10.10 7.72 -1.73
C GLY A 66 9.84 7.72 -0.21
N THR A 67 10.89 7.54 0.60
CA THR A 67 10.77 7.61 2.07
C THR A 67 10.35 9.01 2.54
N GLU A 68 10.93 10.08 2.00
CA GLU A 68 10.53 11.44 2.39
C GLU A 68 9.08 11.76 2.01
N ILE A 69 8.63 11.32 0.83
CA ILE A 69 7.23 11.47 0.41
C ILE A 69 6.29 10.76 1.39
N GLU A 70 6.60 9.53 1.78
CA GLU A 70 5.81 8.79 2.77
C GLU A 70 5.77 9.51 4.12
N LEU A 71 6.92 9.94 4.64
CA LEU A 71 7.00 10.64 5.92
C LEU A 71 6.20 11.95 5.90
N LEU A 72 6.29 12.73 4.83
CA LEU A 72 5.50 13.96 4.65
C LEU A 72 4.00 13.67 4.62
N LEU A 73 3.58 12.65 3.87
CA LEU A 73 2.18 12.25 3.77
C LEU A 73 1.62 11.80 5.13
N MET A 74 2.38 11.02 5.88
CA MET A 74 1.97 10.54 7.21
C MET A 74 1.84 11.67 8.22
N ARG A 75 2.77 12.64 8.21
CA ARG A 75 2.65 13.86 9.05
C ARG A 75 1.40 14.65 8.69
N TRP A 76 1.17 14.86 7.39
CA TRP A 76 -0.03 15.55 6.91
C TRP A 76 -1.32 14.86 7.36
N PHE A 77 -1.40 13.53 7.29
CA PHE A 77 -2.56 12.80 7.81
C PHE A 77 -2.71 12.94 9.32
N ALA A 78 -1.62 12.84 10.08
CA ALA A 78 -1.65 12.99 11.53
C ALA A 78 -2.21 14.36 11.94
N GLU A 79 -1.77 15.44 11.29
CA GLU A 79 -2.30 16.79 11.49
C GLU A 79 -3.79 16.86 11.16
N ARG A 80 -4.22 16.31 10.02
CA ARG A 80 -5.63 16.31 9.58
C ARG A 80 -6.56 15.53 10.51
N PHE A 81 -6.05 14.51 11.18
CA PHE A 81 -6.79 13.74 12.17
C PHE A 81 -6.68 14.29 13.59
N GLY A 82 -5.96 15.40 13.80
CA GLY A 82 -5.79 16.02 15.12
C GLY A 82 -4.97 15.17 16.09
N LEU A 83 -4.04 14.35 15.57
CA LEU A 83 -3.14 13.54 16.39
C LEU A 83 -2.04 14.40 17.02
N PRO A 84 -1.47 13.99 18.17
CA PRO A 84 -0.42 14.75 18.85
C PRO A 84 0.86 14.87 18.01
N GLU A 85 1.66 15.89 18.31
CA GLU A 85 2.97 16.08 17.71
C GLU A 85 3.85 14.83 17.88
N GLY A 86 4.55 14.44 16.81
CA GLY A 86 5.34 13.21 16.78
C GLY A 86 4.55 11.95 16.39
N ALA A 87 3.23 12.03 16.25
CA ALA A 87 2.46 10.96 15.62
C ALA A 87 2.89 10.78 14.15
N GLY A 88 2.82 9.53 13.68
CA GLY A 88 3.21 9.15 12.33
C GLY A 88 2.59 7.82 11.93
N GLY A 89 3.10 7.25 10.85
CA GLY A 89 2.61 6.01 10.29
C GLY A 89 3.51 5.50 9.18
N LEU A 90 3.01 4.49 8.47
CA LEU A 90 3.64 3.94 7.27
C LEU A 90 2.53 3.51 6.30
N LEU A 91 2.81 3.53 5.00
CA LEU A 91 1.91 2.94 4.02
C LEU A 91 2.04 1.42 4.05
N THR A 92 0.91 0.74 3.91
CA THR A 92 0.84 -0.72 3.87
C THR A 92 0.25 -1.20 2.56
N SER A 93 0.40 -2.49 2.27
CA SER A 93 -0.22 -3.17 1.12
C SER A 93 -1.74 -3.33 1.31
N GLY A 94 -2.46 -2.22 1.40
CA GLY A 94 -3.92 -2.15 1.59
C GLY A 94 -4.35 -2.06 3.06
N GLY A 95 -5.65 -1.78 3.24
CA GLY A 95 -6.25 -1.50 4.55
C GLY A 95 -6.28 -2.69 5.51
N ALA A 96 -6.30 -3.92 5.01
CA ALA A 96 -6.24 -5.11 5.87
C ALA A 96 -4.92 -5.18 6.64
N MET A 97 -3.80 -4.89 5.97
CA MET A 97 -2.49 -4.80 6.62
C MET A 97 -2.39 -3.60 7.56
N ALA A 98 -2.98 -2.46 7.20
CA ALA A 98 -3.06 -1.31 8.10
C ALA A 98 -3.78 -1.66 9.42
N ASN A 99 -4.94 -2.34 9.33
CA ASN A 99 -5.69 -2.80 10.50
C ASN A 99 -4.90 -3.80 11.34
N PHE A 100 -4.22 -4.75 10.69
CA PHE A 100 -3.38 -5.71 11.39
C PHE A 100 -2.24 -5.02 12.16
N VAL A 101 -1.53 -4.08 11.51
CA VAL A 101 -0.45 -3.30 12.13
C VAL A 101 -0.98 -2.43 13.28
N ALA A 102 -2.16 -1.82 13.11
CA ALA A 102 -2.81 -1.03 14.15
C ALA A 102 -3.16 -1.87 15.37
N LEU A 103 -3.83 -3.02 15.18
CA LEU A 103 -4.16 -3.95 16.26
C LEU A 103 -2.92 -4.50 16.96
N LYS A 104 -1.89 -4.88 16.20
CA LYS A 104 -0.60 -5.31 16.75
C LYS A 104 0.02 -4.21 17.60
N THR A 105 0.02 -2.97 17.12
CA THR A 105 0.62 -1.83 17.83
C THR A 105 -0.13 -1.52 19.12
N ALA A 106 -1.46 -1.50 19.07
CA ALA A 106 -2.31 -1.33 20.24
C ALA A 106 -2.11 -2.45 21.27
N ARG A 107 -2.03 -3.71 20.82
CA ARG A 107 -1.74 -4.87 21.67
C ARG A 107 -0.40 -4.73 22.38
N ASP A 108 0.67 -4.43 21.65
CA ASP A 108 2.01 -4.28 22.21
C ASP A 108 2.07 -3.13 23.22
N HIS A 109 1.36 -2.03 22.95
CA HIS A 109 1.26 -0.91 23.88
C HIS A 109 0.46 -1.26 25.15
N ARG A 110 -0.62 -2.04 25.03
CA ARG A 110 -1.54 -2.35 26.13
C ARG A 110 -1.08 -3.49 27.04
N ALA A 111 -0.26 -4.42 26.52
CA ALA A 111 0.09 -5.66 27.20
C ALA A 111 0.66 -5.42 28.60
N GLY A 112 1.58 -4.48 28.79
CA GLY A 112 2.25 -4.30 30.08
C GLY A 112 3.26 -5.40 30.43
N TRP A 113 3.50 -6.34 29.50
CA TRP A 113 4.62 -7.29 29.51
C TRP A 113 5.27 -7.34 28.12
N ASP A 114 6.44 -7.98 28.01
CA ASP A 114 7.10 -8.17 26.71
C ASP A 114 6.41 -9.28 25.90
N ILE A 115 5.29 -8.93 25.27
CA ILE A 115 4.48 -9.83 24.47
C ILE A 115 5.20 -10.37 23.23
N ARG A 116 6.26 -9.69 22.78
CA ARG A 116 7.04 -10.11 21.62
C ARG A 116 7.96 -11.28 21.97
N ALA A 117 8.50 -11.28 23.19
CA ALA A 117 9.36 -12.35 23.68
C ALA A 117 8.56 -13.52 24.27
N THR A 118 7.52 -13.25 25.05
CA THR A 118 6.83 -14.27 25.85
C THR A 118 5.48 -14.70 25.31
N GLY A 119 4.96 -14.01 24.30
CA GLY A 119 3.69 -14.32 23.64
C GLY A 119 2.46 -13.80 24.39
N VAL A 120 1.30 -13.98 23.76
CA VAL A 120 0.02 -13.41 24.21
C VAL A 120 -0.58 -14.09 25.43
N GLN A 121 -0.12 -15.31 25.76
CA GLN A 121 -0.63 -16.10 26.89
C GLN A 121 0.14 -15.85 28.20
N ALA A 122 1.23 -15.07 28.16
CA ALA A 122 2.06 -14.80 29.33
C ALA A 122 1.44 -13.78 30.31
N GLY A 123 0.30 -13.19 29.97
CA GLY A 123 -0.42 -12.24 30.82
C GLY A 123 -1.94 -12.44 30.77
N PRO A 124 -2.72 -11.60 31.46
CA PRO A 124 -4.17 -11.67 31.43
C PRO A 124 -4.70 -11.41 30.00
N PRO A 125 -5.91 -11.90 29.67
CA PRO A 125 -6.55 -11.61 28.39
C PRO A 125 -6.62 -10.10 28.11
N LEU A 126 -6.18 -9.69 26.92
CA LEU A 126 -6.27 -8.31 26.48
C LEU A 126 -7.65 -8.06 25.88
N ALA A 127 -8.41 -7.16 26.50
CA ALA A 127 -9.62 -6.59 25.96
C ALA A 127 -9.38 -5.13 25.58
N LEU A 128 -10.06 -4.69 24.52
CA LEU A 128 -10.17 -3.26 24.16
C LEU A 128 -11.13 -2.56 25.13
#